data_AF-A0A1H8R4F8-F1
#
_entry.id   AF-A0A1H8R4F8-F1
#
_cell.length_a   1.000
_cell.length_b   1.000
_cell.length_c   1.000
_cell.angle_alpha   90.00
_cell.angle_beta   90.00
_cell.angle_gamma   90.00
#
_symmetry.space_group_name_H-M   'P 1'
#
loop_
_entity.id
_entity.type
_entity.pdbx_description
1 polymer ?
#
loop_
_entity_poly.entity_id
_entity_poly.type
_entity_poly.pdbx_seq_one_letter_code
_entity_poly.pdbx_strand_id
1 'polypeptide(L)'
;MDEPKAREFYCAFLGFAPSFEHRFEPGSPLDMEVARAGLRLLLSEHHGDSSPGSTVFVPMRDLRFYHRELTNKRYGYARPGIEQAPRGEIPEVVDPFGNRLRVCQYRDAESGRRSGTVSRGDPRDGCRHHT
;
A
#
# COMPACT_ATOMS: atom_id res chain seq x y z
N MET A 1 14.11 8.58 13.77
CA MET A 1 13.17 7.65 14.44
C MET A 1 13.81 7.11 15.72
N ASP A 2 13.07 6.35 16.55
CA ASP A 2 13.61 5.56 17.68
C ASP A 2 13.57 4.08 17.28
N GLU A 3 14.72 3.38 17.26
CA GLU A 3 14.79 1.99 16.78
C GLU A 3 13.84 1.03 17.52
N PRO A 4 13.84 0.94 18.86
CA PRO A 4 12.95 0.00 19.57
C PRO A 4 11.48 0.23 19.23
N LYS A 5 11.03 1.49 19.24
CA LYS A 5 9.65 1.83 18.89
C LYS A 5 9.33 1.51 17.43
N ALA A 6 10.29 1.68 16.52
CA ALA A 6 10.11 1.32 15.13
C ALA A 6 9.96 -0.18 14.91
N ARG A 7 10.78 -1.00 15.56
CA ARG A 7 10.65 -2.47 15.47
C ARG A 7 9.35 -2.96 16.07
N GLU A 8 8.93 -2.41 17.20
CA GLU A 8 7.62 -2.66 17.80
C GLU A 8 6.49 -2.36 16.80
N PHE A 9 6.53 -1.18 16.18
CA PHE A 9 5.46 -0.74 15.32
C PHE A 9 5.47 -1.40 13.93
N TYR A 10 6.55 -1.26 13.16
CA TYR A 10 6.59 -1.77 11.79
C TYR A 10 6.70 -3.30 11.75
N CYS A 11 7.52 -3.90 12.61
CA CYS A 11 7.73 -5.35 12.56
C CYS A 11 6.65 -6.09 13.35
N ALA A 12 6.50 -5.82 14.65
CA ALA A 12 5.58 -6.60 15.48
C ALA A 12 4.10 -6.26 15.17
N PHE A 13 3.73 -4.98 15.10
CA PHE A 13 2.36 -4.57 14.84
C PHE A 13 1.98 -4.64 13.35
N LEU A 14 2.68 -3.94 12.47
CA LEU A 14 2.37 -3.95 11.03
C LEU A 14 2.85 -5.20 10.29
N GLY A 15 3.61 -6.09 10.93
CA GLY A 15 3.99 -7.39 10.38
C GLY A 15 4.97 -7.31 9.21
N PHE A 16 5.78 -6.24 9.14
CA PHE A 16 6.93 -6.22 8.23
C PHE A 16 8.08 -7.07 8.79
N ALA A 17 8.99 -7.46 7.91
CA ALA A 17 10.26 -8.08 8.27
C ALA A 17 11.41 -7.13 7.90
N PRO A 18 12.46 -7.02 8.73
CA PRO A 18 13.70 -6.37 8.30
C PRO A 18 14.26 -7.06 7.06
N SER A 19 14.61 -6.28 6.05
CA SER A 19 15.22 -6.75 4.80
C SER A 19 16.65 -6.24 4.62
N PHE A 20 17.02 -5.17 5.32
CA PHE A 20 18.37 -4.61 5.34
C PHE A 20 18.57 -3.79 6.62
N GLU A 21 19.78 -3.83 7.19
CA GLU A 21 20.18 -3.02 8.34
C GLU A 21 21.62 -2.56 8.16
N HIS A 22 21.88 -1.28 8.42
CA HIS A 22 23.21 -0.70 8.34
C HIS A 22 23.46 0.34 9.44
N ARG A 23 24.65 0.24 10.03
CA ARG A 23 25.26 1.28 10.86
C ARG A 23 26.68 1.48 10.34
N PHE A 24 27.12 2.72 10.25
CA PHE A 24 28.49 3.04 9.84
C PHE A 24 29.51 2.46 10.84
N GLU A 25 29.25 2.67 12.14
CA GLU A 25 30.07 2.18 13.24
C GLU A 25 29.18 1.80 14.43
N PRO A 26 29.68 1.06 15.43
CA PRO A 26 28.93 0.75 16.64
C PRO A 26 28.42 2.02 17.34
N GLY A 27 27.10 2.12 17.53
CA GLY A 27 26.46 3.28 18.16
C GLY A 27 26.13 4.44 17.20
N SER A 28 26.53 4.39 15.93
CA SER A 28 26.06 5.33 14.89
C SER A 28 24.60 5.06 14.52
N PRO A 29 23.85 6.04 14.00
CA PRO A 29 22.44 5.86 13.59
C PRO A 29 22.21 4.67 12.64
N LEU A 30 21.03 4.05 12.76
CA LEU A 30 20.56 2.94 11.93
C LEU A 30 19.84 3.44 10.70
N ASP A 31 20.18 2.84 9.56
CA ASP A 31 19.30 2.72 8.41
C ASP A 31 18.75 1.29 8.35
N MET A 32 17.43 1.14 8.41
CA MET A 32 16.75 -0.15 8.37
C MET A 32 15.70 -0.14 7.28
N GLU A 33 15.78 -1.11 6.38
CA GLU A 33 14.69 -1.41 5.46
C GLU A 33 13.78 -2.49 6.04
N VAL A 34 12.48 -2.27 5.93
CA VAL A 34 11.46 -3.26 6.26
C VAL A 34 10.60 -3.58 5.05
N ALA A 35 10.26 -4.85 4.87
CA ALA A 35 9.49 -5.34 3.73
C ALA A 35 8.26 -6.16 4.15
N ARG A 36 7.15 -5.97 3.43
CA ARG A 36 5.93 -6.78 3.54
C ARG A 36 5.20 -6.80 2.21
N ALA A 37 4.90 -8.00 1.70
CA ALA A 37 4.04 -8.20 0.53
C ALA A 37 4.38 -7.29 -0.68
N GLY A 38 5.68 -7.10 -0.95
CA GLY A 38 6.17 -6.27 -2.06
C GLY A 38 6.33 -4.78 -1.76
N LEU A 39 5.85 -4.28 -0.62
CA LEU A 39 6.16 -2.93 -0.12
C LEU A 39 7.48 -2.95 0.66
N ARG A 40 8.36 -1.98 0.37
CA ARG A 40 9.61 -1.72 1.10
C ARG A 40 9.56 -0.30 1.65
N LEU A 41 9.94 -0.13 2.91
CA LEU A 41 10.07 1.16 3.57
C LEU A 41 11.48 1.27 4.13
N LEU A 42 12.19 2.35 3.80
CA LEU A 42 13.44 2.70 4.44
C LEU A 42 13.14 3.56 5.67
N LEU A 43 13.71 3.18 6.79
CA LEU A 43 13.56 3.85 8.07
C LEU A 43 14.94 4.31 8.53
N SER A 44 15.05 5.58 8.92
CA SER A 44 16.32 6.22 9.25
C SER A 44 16.32 6.88 10.63
N GLU A 45 17.35 6.58 11.43
CA GLU A 45 17.67 7.30 12.67
C GLU A 45 18.38 8.64 12.39
N HIS A 46 18.89 8.86 11.16
CA HIS A 46 19.60 10.08 10.81
C HIS A 46 18.70 11.32 10.87
N HIS A 47 19.15 12.33 11.62
CA HIS A 47 18.43 13.58 11.74
C HIS A 47 18.46 14.35 10.41
N GLY A 48 17.27 14.73 9.91
CA GLY A 48 17.12 15.51 8.68
C GLY A 48 17.14 14.70 7.38
N ASP A 49 17.26 13.37 7.45
CA ASP A 49 17.30 12.50 6.26
C ASP A 49 15.93 12.38 5.55
N SER A 50 14.86 12.29 6.33
CA SER A 50 13.48 12.18 5.82
C SER A 50 12.60 13.34 6.28
N SER A 51 11.51 13.60 5.54
CA SER A 51 10.50 14.59 5.88
C SER A 51 9.54 14.06 6.96
N PRO A 52 9.49 14.64 8.18
CA PRO A 52 8.54 14.24 9.21
C PRO A 52 7.09 14.54 8.81
N GLY A 53 6.14 13.74 9.29
CA GLY A 53 4.71 14.02 9.06
C GLY A 53 4.20 13.63 7.67
N SER A 54 5.00 12.88 6.91
CA SER A 54 4.69 12.50 5.53
C SER A 54 3.48 11.57 5.43
N THR A 55 2.80 11.58 4.29
CA THR A 55 1.69 10.65 4.00
C THR A 55 2.03 9.80 2.78
N VAL A 56 1.95 8.48 2.93
CA VAL A 56 2.17 7.51 1.85
C VAL A 56 0.86 6.76 1.57
N PHE A 57 0.49 6.67 0.30
CA PHE A 57 -0.61 5.84 -0.17
C PHE A 57 -0.09 4.47 -0.60
N VAL A 58 -0.65 3.41 -0.02
CA VAL A 58 -0.23 2.02 -0.25
C VAL A 58 -1.40 1.24 -0.85
N PRO A 59 -1.42 1.03 -2.18
CA PRO A 59 -2.39 0.13 -2.80
C PRO A 59 -2.25 -1.30 -2.25
N MET A 60 -3.36 -1.92 -1.89
CA MET A 60 -3.40 -3.25 -1.30
C MET A 60 -4.61 -4.05 -1.80
N ARG A 61 -4.49 -5.37 -1.78
CA ARG A 61 -5.61 -6.32 -1.91
C ARG A 61 -5.86 -7.00 -0.58
N ASP A 62 -7.08 -7.47 -0.36
CA ASP A 62 -7.49 -8.15 0.88
C ASP A 62 -7.34 -7.27 2.14
N LEU A 63 -7.65 -5.98 2.01
CA LEU A 63 -7.55 -4.98 3.07
C LEU A 63 -8.30 -5.38 4.34
N ARG A 64 -9.48 -5.96 4.21
CA ARG A 64 -10.29 -6.41 5.35
C ARG A 64 -9.65 -7.58 6.10
N PHE A 65 -8.90 -8.44 5.40
CA PHE A 65 -8.12 -9.49 6.04
C PHE A 65 -6.98 -8.86 6.86
N TYR A 66 -6.24 -7.93 6.26
CA TYR A 66 -5.15 -7.25 6.94
C TYR A 66 -5.63 -6.39 8.12
N HIS A 67 -6.73 -5.66 7.97
CA HIS A 67 -7.35 -4.88 9.04
C HIS A 67 -7.75 -5.76 10.24
N ARG A 68 -8.31 -6.95 9.98
CA ARG A 68 -8.64 -7.92 11.04
C ARG A 68 -7.37 -8.45 11.73
N GLU A 69 -6.32 -8.75 10.98
CA GLU A 69 -5.01 -9.11 11.55
C GLU A 69 -4.53 -8.04 12.54
N LEU A 70 -4.52 -6.77 12.13
CA LEU A 70 -4.09 -5.66 12.98
C LEU A 70 -5.00 -5.49 14.22
N THR A 71 -6.32 -5.59 14.04
CA THR A 71 -7.29 -5.47 15.13
C THR A 71 -7.09 -6.56 16.19
N ASN A 72 -6.81 -7.80 15.75
CA ASN A 72 -6.57 -8.93 16.65
C ASN A 72 -5.30 -8.79 17.48
N LYS A 73 -4.30 -8.02 17.03
CA LYS A 73 -3.09 -7.74 17.80
C LYS A 73 -3.34 -6.82 19.00
N ARG A 74 -4.50 -6.14 19.06
CA ARG A 74 -4.90 -5.25 20.18
C ARG A 74 -3.81 -4.25 20.58
N TYR A 75 -3.14 -3.68 19.59
CA TYR A 75 -2.04 -2.75 19.82
C TYR A 75 -2.53 -1.49 20.55
N GLY A 76 -1.82 -1.11 21.62
CA GLY A 76 -2.28 -0.06 22.53
C GLY A 76 -2.31 1.34 21.91
N TYR A 77 -1.41 1.60 20.96
CA TYR A 77 -1.17 2.93 20.40
C TYR A 77 -1.78 3.17 19.02
N ALA A 78 -2.42 2.17 18.41
CA ALA A 78 -3.11 2.35 17.14
C ALA A 78 -4.35 1.44 17.04
N ARG A 79 -5.47 2.04 16.62
CA ARG A 79 -6.73 1.34 16.35
C ARG A 79 -7.27 1.78 14.99
N PRO A 80 -6.66 1.33 13.88
CA PRO A 80 -7.05 1.78 12.56
C PRO A 80 -8.50 1.38 12.27
N GLY A 81 -9.33 2.37 11.91
CA GLY A 81 -10.66 2.14 11.36
C GLY A 81 -10.60 1.97 9.84
N ILE A 82 -11.63 1.37 9.24
CA ILE A 82 -11.81 1.40 7.78
C ILE A 82 -12.72 2.57 7.43
N GLU A 83 -12.19 3.55 6.70
CA GLU A 83 -12.99 4.62 6.11
C GLU A 83 -13.50 4.19 4.71
N GLN A 84 -14.76 4.50 4.42
CA GLN A 84 -15.36 4.33 3.09
C GLN A 84 -15.21 5.62 2.29
N ALA A 85 -14.37 5.60 1.25
CA ALA A 85 -14.18 6.72 0.33
C ALA A 85 -14.76 6.38 -1.07
N PRO A 86 -15.04 7.39 -1.92
CA PRO A 86 -15.54 7.16 -3.28
C PRO A 86 -14.66 6.22 -4.12
N ARG A 87 -13.34 6.30 -3.91
CA ARG A 87 -12.32 5.50 -4.59
C ARG A 87 -12.12 4.09 -4.01
N GLY A 88 -12.70 3.78 -2.86
CA GLY A 88 -12.46 2.51 -2.14
C GLY A 88 -12.32 2.66 -0.64
N GLU A 89 -11.78 1.63 -0.01
CA GLU A 89 -11.59 1.54 1.43
C GLU A 89 -10.19 2.04 1.80
N ILE A 90 -10.11 2.94 2.78
CA ILE A 90 -8.84 3.59 3.17
C ILE A 90 -8.70 3.61 4.70
N PRO A 91 -8.15 2.56 5.33
CA PRO A 91 -7.59 2.69 6.67
C PRO A 91 -6.33 3.57 6.64
N GLU A 92 -6.30 4.51 7.58
CA GLU A 92 -5.11 5.26 7.91
C GLU A 92 -4.46 4.65 9.16
N VAL A 93 -3.16 4.43 9.08
CA VAL A 93 -2.31 4.09 10.22
C VAL A 93 -1.33 5.22 10.42
N VAL A 94 -1.35 5.85 11.59
CA VAL A 94 -0.35 6.85 11.99
C VAL A 94 0.79 6.12 12.69
N ASP A 95 2.02 6.33 12.23
CA ASP A 95 3.20 5.77 12.88
C ASP A 95 3.62 6.61 14.11
N PRO A 96 4.47 6.05 15.00
CA PRO A 96 4.93 6.77 16.20
C PRO A 96 5.78 8.01 15.93
N PHE A 97 6.18 8.24 14.68
CA PHE A 97 7.06 9.32 14.23
C PHE A 97 6.29 10.41 13.45
N GLY A 98 4.97 10.28 13.36
CA GLY A 98 4.06 11.26 12.79
C GLY A 98 3.71 11.02 11.32
N ASN A 99 4.23 9.99 10.66
CA ASN A 99 3.85 9.70 9.27
C ASN A 99 2.53 8.92 9.20
N ARG A 100 1.85 9.02 8.06
CA ARG A 100 0.58 8.36 7.77
C ARG A 100 0.75 7.35 6.65
N LEU A 101 0.41 6.09 6.92
CA LEU A 101 0.27 5.04 5.92
C LEU A 101 -1.21 4.88 5.61
N ARG A 102 -1.63 5.32 4.43
CA ARG A 102 -2.99 5.14 3.91
C ARG A 102 -3.03 3.89 3.06
N VAL A 103 -3.41 2.78 3.67
CA VAL A 103 -3.52 1.51 2.98
C VAL A 103 -4.86 1.50 2.24
N CYS A 104 -4.83 1.44 0.92
CA CYS A 104 -6.01 1.62 0.09
C CYS A 104 -6.31 0.37 -0.72
N GLN A 105 -7.54 -0.14 -0.62
CA GLN A 105 -8.06 -1.05 -1.62
C GLN A 105 -9.02 -0.28 -2.51
N TYR A 106 -8.61 -0.10 -3.76
CA TYR A 106 -9.47 0.53 -4.77
C TYR A 106 -10.65 -0.38 -5.06
N ARG A 107 -11.82 0.23 -5.32
CA ARG A 107 -12.91 -0.52 -5.95
C ARG A 107 -12.43 -0.90 -7.34
N ASP A 108 -12.66 -2.14 -7.75
CA ASP A 108 -12.43 -2.52 -9.13
C ASP A 108 -13.21 -1.51 -10.00
N ALA A 109 -12.50 -0.83 -10.91
CA ALA A 109 -13.20 -0.21 -12.01
C ALA A 109 -13.96 -1.34 -12.67
N GLU A 110 -15.30 -1.27 -12.70
CA GLU A 110 -16.14 -2.28 -13.33
C GLU A 110 -15.44 -2.75 -14.61
N SER A 111 -15.30 -4.06 -14.75
CA SER A 111 -14.71 -4.73 -15.90
C SER A 111 -15.51 -4.39 -17.17
N GLY A 112 -15.33 -3.19 -17.67
CA GLY A 112 -15.97 -2.59 -18.82
C GLY A 112 -15.28 -2.96 -20.12
N ARG A 113 -14.82 -4.20 -20.26
CA ARG A 113 -14.60 -4.80 -21.57
C ARG A 113 -15.66 -5.88 -21.75
N ARG A 114 -16.87 -5.47 -22.10
CA ARG A 114 -17.72 -6.33 -22.92
C ARG A 114 -16.88 -6.66 -24.16
N SER A 115 -16.59 -7.93 -24.36
CA SER A 115 -16.02 -8.43 -25.60
C SER A 115 -17.01 -8.03 -26.70
N GLY A 116 -16.70 -6.96 -27.42
CA GLY A 116 -17.40 -6.62 -28.64
C GLY A 116 -17.01 -7.69 -29.65
N THR A 117 -17.89 -8.66 -29.87
CA THR A 117 -17.80 -9.54 -31.04
C THR A 117 -17.83 -8.63 -32.26
N VAL A 118 -16.67 -8.40 -32.87
CA VAL A 118 -16.59 -7.86 -34.23
C VAL A 118 -17.11 -8.97 -35.12
N SER A 119 -18.38 -8.89 -35.50
CA SER A 119 -18.90 -9.64 -36.65
C SER A 119 -18.08 -9.20 -37.86
N ARG A 120 -17.18 -10.07 -38.33
CA ARG A 120 -16.56 -9.92 -39.64
C ARG A 120 -17.68 -9.96 -40.68
N GLY A 121 -17.96 -8.81 -41.31
CA GLY A 121 -18.80 -8.75 -42.50
C GLY A 121 -18.18 -9.59 -43.62
N ASP A 122 -19.00 -10.43 -44.25
CA ASP A 122 -18.66 -11.23 -45.42
C ASP A 122 -18.52 -10.32 -46.66
N PRO A 123 -17.39 -10.31 -47.38
CA PRO A 123 -17.18 -9.39 -48.48
C PRO A 123 -17.68 -10.00 -49.80
N ARG A 124 -18.99 -10.24 -49.95
CA ARG A 124 -19.60 -10.61 -51.25
C ARG A 124 -21.03 -10.11 -51.39
N ASP A 125 -21.15 -8.86 -51.84
CA ASP A 125 -22.23 -8.36 -52.70
C ASP A 125 -21.79 -6.95 -53.14
N GLY A 126 -21.53 -6.64 -54.41
CA GLY A 126 -22.30 -6.98 -55.58
C GLY A 126 -22.59 -5.65 -56.28
N CYS A 127 -21.58 -5.07 -56.94
CA CYS A 127 -21.69 -3.82 -57.68
C CYS A 127 -22.75 -3.99 -58.78
N ARG A 128 -23.84 -3.22 -58.73
CA ARG A 128 -24.76 -3.05 -59.87
C ARG A 128 -25.07 -1.56 -60.05
N HIS A 129 -24.66 -1.07 -61.20
CA HIS A 129 -25.04 0.22 -61.75
C HIS A 129 -26.55 0.28 -62.00
N HIS A 130 -27.14 1.44 -61.79
CA HIS A 130 -28.37 1.83 -62.45
C HIS A 130 -28.10 3.10 -63.27
N THR A 131 -28.63 3.03 -64.47
CA THR A 131 -28.67 3.98 -65.59
C THR A 131 -29.27 5.32 -65.22
#